data_AF-A0A182MLH2-F1
#
_entry.id   AF-A0A182MLH2-F1
#
_cell.length_a   1.000
_cell.length_b   1.000
_cell.length_c   1.000
_cell.angle_alpha   90.00
_cell.angle_beta   90.00
_cell.angle_gamma   90.00
#
_symmetry.space_group_name_H-M   'P 1'
#
loop_
_entity.id
_entity.type
_entity.pdbx_description
1 polymer ?
#
loop_
_entity_poly.entity_id
_entity_poly.type
_entity_poly.pdbx_seq_one_letter_code
_entity_poly.pdbx_strand_id
1 'polypeptide(L)'
;MVDFSRNYLDKGYMSMIWKDVTFSYAYFLWFEDEHGATLKPNEPPTHGAVLPATKPSLIAGILAGDYYQRLIESCFPRTPSSKVRCYELFLVHLGLVTSTIVLEHCRRLAVTITDLTGCIGNPIDLL
;
A
#
# COMPACT_ATOMS: atom_id res chain seq x y z
N MET A 1 -6.37 14.19 -5.38
CA MET A 1 -6.32 12.78 -5.85
C MET A 1 -5.40 11.96 -4.96
N VAL A 2 -4.10 12.26 -4.91
CA VAL A 2 -3.15 11.61 -3.98
C VAL A 2 -3.49 11.94 -2.53
N ASP A 3 -3.85 13.19 -2.22
CA ASP A 3 -4.23 13.55 -0.84
C ASP A 3 -5.53 12.87 -0.39
N PHE A 4 -6.38 12.49 -1.34
CA PHE A 4 -7.58 11.71 -1.05
C PHE A 4 -7.21 10.30 -0.60
N SER A 5 -6.33 9.60 -1.33
CA SER A 5 -5.88 8.27 -0.90
C SER A 5 -5.09 8.32 0.41
N ARG A 6 -4.28 9.37 0.64
CA ARG A 6 -3.58 9.59 1.90
C ARG A 6 -4.51 9.77 3.09
N ASN A 7 -5.60 10.53 2.95
CA ASN A 7 -6.56 10.70 4.04
C ASN A 7 -7.25 9.39 4.45
N TYR A 8 -7.47 8.49 3.48
CA TYR A 8 -8.03 7.16 3.75
C TYR A 8 -6.99 6.23 4.34
N LEU A 9 -5.74 6.34 3.90
CA LEU A 9 -4.62 5.67 4.53
C LEU A 9 -4.49 6.08 6.01
N ASP A 10 -4.58 7.37 6.33
CA ASP A 10 -4.60 7.89 7.71
C ASP A 10 -5.72 7.27 8.57
N LYS A 11 -6.80 6.82 7.95
CA LYS A 11 -7.92 6.13 8.62
C LYS A 11 -7.74 4.61 8.70
N GLY A 12 -6.62 4.08 8.23
CA GLY A 12 -6.29 2.67 8.22
C GLY A 12 -6.73 1.91 6.97
N TYR A 13 -7.26 2.58 5.95
CA TYR A 13 -7.63 1.92 4.70
C TYR A 13 -6.41 1.73 3.81
N MET A 14 -6.03 0.47 3.61
CA MET A 14 -4.88 0.08 2.79
C MET A 14 -5.26 -0.22 1.33
N SER A 15 -6.55 -0.37 1.04
CA SER A 15 -7.05 -0.64 -0.30
C SER A 15 -8.26 0.24 -0.60
N MET A 16 -8.27 0.86 -1.77
CA MET A 16 -9.41 1.64 -2.25
C MET A 16 -9.43 1.74 -3.77
N ILE A 17 -10.65 1.72 -4.32
CA ILE A 17 -10.93 2.07 -5.70
C ILE A 17 -11.96 3.19 -5.66
N TRP A 18 -11.70 4.28 -6.36
CA TRP A 18 -12.64 5.39 -6.48
C TRP A 18 -12.61 5.95 -7.89
N LYS A 19 -13.60 6.76 -8.23
CA LYS A 19 -13.70 7.41 -9.53
C LYS A 19 -14.13 8.85 -9.35
N ASP A 20 -13.68 9.71 -10.26
CA ASP A 20 -14.29 11.02 -10.46
C ASP A 20 -15.08 11.03 -11.78
N VAL A 21 -15.29 12.21 -12.36
CA VAL A 21 -16.04 12.39 -13.61
C VAL A 21 -15.26 11.86 -14.82
N THR A 22 -13.94 11.79 -14.74
CA THR A 22 -13.04 11.58 -15.88
C THR A 22 -12.20 10.31 -15.75
N PHE A 23 -11.83 9.93 -14.52
CA PHE A 23 -10.83 8.91 -14.26
C PHE A 23 -11.30 7.90 -13.20
N SER A 24 -10.79 6.67 -13.32
CA SER A 24 -10.86 5.66 -12.26
C SER A 24 -9.50 5.50 -11.61
N TYR A 25 -9.48 5.42 -10.28
CA TYR A 25 -8.29 5.37 -9.46
C TYR A 25 -8.28 4.10 -8.63
N ALA A 26 -7.09 3.57 -8.41
CA ALA A 26 -6.85 2.51 -7.44
C ALA A 26 -5.64 2.83 -6.59
N TYR A 27 -5.74 2.50 -5.32
CA TYR A 27 -4.65 2.57 -4.38
C TYR A 27 -4.64 1.28 -3.55
N PHE A 28 -3.49 0.63 -3.51
CA PHE A 28 -3.25 -0.57 -2.73
C PHE A 28 -1.92 -0.43 -2.01
N LEU A 29 -1.92 -0.73 -0.72
CA LEU A 29 -0.73 -0.84 0.10
C LEU A 29 -0.75 -2.20 0.78
N TRP A 30 0.38 -2.90 0.74
CA TRP A 30 0.47 -4.23 1.31
C TRP A 30 1.84 -4.61 1.80
N PHE A 31 1.86 -5.74 2.51
CA PHE A 31 3.06 -6.28 3.13
C PHE A 31 3.29 -7.71 2.66
N GLU A 32 4.54 -8.05 2.43
CA GLU A 32 4.98 -9.41 2.16
C GLU A 32 6.19 -9.76 3.02
N ASP A 33 6.41 -11.05 3.25
CA ASP A 33 7.66 -11.53 3.84
C ASP A 33 8.80 -11.64 2.81
N GLU A 34 9.96 -12.11 3.24
CA GLU A 34 11.14 -12.29 2.38
C GLU A 34 10.90 -13.31 1.26
N HIS A 35 9.93 -14.22 1.43
CA HIS A 35 9.52 -15.25 0.50
C HIS A 35 8.36 -14.81 -0.39
N GLY A 36 7.86 -13.58 -0.21
CA GLY A 36 6.77 -13.03 -0.99
C GLY A 36 5.38 -13.53 -0.60
N ALA A 37 5.24 -14.11 0.59
CA ALA A 37 3.96 -14.45 1.16
C ALA A 37 3.32 -13.18 1.73
N THR A 38 2.03 -12.98 1.45
CA THR A 38 1.27 -11.85 1.97
C THR A 38 1.21 -11.85 3.49
N LEU A 39 1.51 -10.72 4.12
CA LEU A 39 1.44 -10.51 5.56
C LEU A 39 0.24 -9.63 5.92
N LYS A 40 -0.53 -10.06 6.91
CA LYS A 40 -1.60 -9.26 7.51
C LYS A 40 -1.07 -8.48 8.71
N PRO A 41 -1.32 -7.17 8.82
CA PRO A 41 -0.93 -6.39 9.99
C PRO A 41 -1.44 -7.02 11.29
N ASN A 42 -0.58 -7.11 12.30
CA ASN A 42 -0.96 -7.59 13.63
C ASN A 42 -1.74 -6.52 14.40
N GLU A 43 -1.41 -5.26 14.13
CA GLU A 43 -2.04 -4.08 14.72
C GLU A 43 -2.59 -3.19 13.60
N PRO A 44 -3.69 -2.46 13.85
CA PRO A 44 -4.22 -1.52 12.88
C PRO A 44 -3.13 -0.49 12.56
N PRO A 45 -2.86 -0.24 11.27
CA PRO A 45 -1.79 0.65 10.90
C PRO A 45 -2.11 2.07 11.40
N THR A 46 -1.27 2.58 12.28
CA THR A 46 -1.47 3.90 12.87
C THR A 46 -0.82 4.95 11.97
N HIS A 47 -1.55 5.32 10.93
CA HIS A 47 -1.13 6.30 9.94
C HIS A 47 -1.37 7.72 10.49
N GLY A 48 -0.36 8.26 11.17
CA GLY A 48 -0.33 9.67 11.60
C GLY A 48 -0.81 9.96 13.03
N ALA A 49 -1.55 9.08 13.70
CA ALA A 49 -2.07 9.36 15.04
C ALA A 49 -1.19 8.77 16.16
N VAL A 50 -0.29 9.59 16.70
CA VAL A 50 0.46 9.34 17.95
C VAL A 50 1.60 8.32 17.83
N LEU A 51 2.61 8.66 17.02
CA LEU A 51 3.97 8.40 17.52
C LEU A 51 4.19 9.30 18.74
N PRO A 52 4.97 8.89 19.77
CA PRO A 52 5.28 9.75 20.91
C PRO A 52 5.72 11.12 20.42
N ALA A 53 5.30 12.18 21.13
CA ALA A 53 5.33 13.61 20.79
C ALA A 53 6.69 14.20 20.29
N THR A 54 7.69 13.36 20.10
CA THR A 54 9.04 13.64 19.63
C THR A 54 9.28 13.31 18.16
N LYS A 55 8.37 12.63 17.44
CA LYS A 55 8.55 12.32 16.02
C LYS A 55 7.51 13.06 15.15
N PRO A 56 7.93 13.85 14.14
CA PRO A 56 7.01 14.57 13.26
C PRO A 56 6.10 13.59 12.50
N SER A 57 4.83 13.97 12.31
CA SER A 57 3.90 13.24 11.46
C SER A 57 4.47 13.18 10.04
N LEU A 58 4.80 11.99 9.58
CA LEU A 58 5.30 11.80 8.23
C LEU A 58 4.12 11.76 7.26
N ILE A 59 4.22 12.51 6.18
CA ILE A 59 3.27 12.46 5.08
C ILE A 59 3.41 11.09 4.42
N ALA A 60 2.32 10.42 4.06
CA ALA A 60 2.43 9.16 3.34
C ALA A 60 3.05 9.33 1.94
N GLY A 61 3.99 8.44 1.59
CA GLY A 61 4.59 8.37 0.26
C GLY A 61 6.11 8.18 0.28
N ILE A 62 6.65 7.73 -0.86
CA ILE A 62 8.09 7.44 -1.06
C ILE A 62 9.03 8.64 -0.81
N LEU A 63 8.52 9.87 -0.94
CA LEU A 63 9.31 11.08 -0.69
C LEU A 63 9.39 11.46 0.80
N ALA A 64 8.70 10.72 1.68
CA ALA A 64 8.62 11.03 3.09
C ALA A 64 9.69 10.32 3.95
N GLY A 65 10.79 9.89 3.35
CA GLY A 65 11.92 9.30 4.05
C GLY A 65 11.57 7.94 4.65
N ASP A 66 11.52 7.86 5.99
CA ASP A 66 11.36 6.62 6.76
C ASP A 66 9.89 6.21 7.00
N TYR A 67 8.94 6.77 6.25
CA TYR A 67 7.50 6.53 6.40
C TYR A 67 7.13 5.04 6.40
N TYR A 68 7.50 4.30 5.34
CA TYR A 68 7.14 2.87 5.22
C TYR A 68 7.83 2.01 6.28
N GLN A 69 9.05 2.38 6.70
CA GLN A 69 9.72 1.68 7.79
C GLN A 69 8.95 1.83 9.09
N ARG A 70 8.54 3.06 9.46
CA ARG A 70 7.73 3.30 10.66
C ARG A 70 6.36 2.64 10.57
N LEU A 71 5.78 2.60 9.38
CA LEU A 71 4.53 1.89 9.14
C LEU A 71 4.69 0.38 9.39
N ILE A 72 5.74 -0.24 8.87
CA ILE A 72 6.05 -1.66 9.14
C ILE A 72 6.24 -1.89 10.65
N GLU A 73 7.01 -1.04 11.32
CA GLU A 73 7.26 -1.14 12.78
C GLU A 73 5.95 -1.05 13.58
N SER A 74 5.01 -0.21 13.15
CA SER A 74 3.68 -0.10 13.77
C SER A 74 2.80 -1.31 13.47
N CYS A 75 2.81 -1.85 12.25
CA CYS A 75 1.97 -2.99 11.86
C CYS A 75 2.48 -4.32 12.41
N PHE A 76 3.79 -4.44 12.58
CA PHE A 76 4.49 -5.69 12.92
C PHE A 76 5.52 -5.47 14.05
N PRO A 77 5.11 -5.03 15.25
CA PRO A 77 6.05 -4.68 16.32
C PRO A 77 6.91 -5.86 16.82
N ARG A 78 6.51 -7.10 16.50
CA ARG A 78 7.24 -8.34 16.85
C ARG A 78 8.10 -8.88 15.74
N THR A 79 8.06 -8.29 14.55
CA THR A 79 8.82 -8.73 13.38
C THR A 79 9.87 -7.67 13.06
N PRO A 80 11.15 -8.04 12.86
CA PRO A 80 12.14 -7.08 12.42
C PRO A 80 11.73 -6.49 11.07
N SER A 81 11.78 -5.17 10.93
CA SER A 81 11.32 -4.46 9.73
C SER A 81 12.04 -4.88 8.46
N SER A 82 13.27 -5.38 8.57
CA SER A 82 14.04 -5.94 7.44
C SER A 82 13.41 -7.17 6.80
N LYS A 83 12.54 -7.89 7.53
CA LYS A 83 11.87 -9.12 7.05
C LYS A 83 10.50 -8.85 6.41
N VAL A 84 10.06 -7.61 6.41
CA VAL A 84 8.77 -7.20 5.85
C VAL A 84 9.03 -6.24 4.70
N ARG A 85 8.56 -6.59 3.51
CA ARG A 85 8.52 -5.69 2.37
C ARG A 85 7.19 -4.97 2.38
N CYS A 86 7.19 -3.65 2.21
CA CYS A 86 5.99 -2.86 2.01
C CYS A 86 5.93 -2.39 0.57
N TYR A 87 4.81 -2.63 -0.09
CA TYR A 87 4.55 -2.20 -1.45
C TYR A 87 3.38 -1.24 -1.48
N GLU A 88 3.49 -0.25 -2.36
CA GLU A 88 2.44 0.72 -2.65
C GLU A 88 2.22 0.76 -4.15
N LEU A 89 0.97 0.63 -4.57
CA LEU A 89 0.53 0.76 -5.95
C LEU A 89 -0.54 1.84 -6.03
N PHE A 90 -0.28 2.86 -6.81
CA PHE A 90 -1.25 3.89 -7.17
C PHE A 90 -1.43 3.89 -8.69
N LEU A 91 -2.66 3.68 -9.16
CA LEU A 91 -2.98 3.56 -10.57
C LEU A 91 -4.10 4.51 -10.97
N VAL A 92 -3.92 5.19 -12.11
CA VAL A 92 -4.93 6.05 -12.74
C VAL A 92 -5.29 5.48 -14.11
N HIS A 93 -6.57 5.22 -14.33
CA HIS A 93 -7.09 4.82 -15.63
C HIS A 93 -7.63 6.05 -16.36
N LEU A 94 -7.10 6.31 -17.56
CA LEU A 94 -7.49 7.42 -18.44
C LEU A 94 -8.81 7.14 -19.19
N GLY A 95 -9.81 6.63 -18.49
CA GLY A 95 -11.12 6.30 -19.04
C GLY A 95 -12.04 5.66 -17.99
N LEU A 96 -13.33 5.58 -18.31
CA LEU A 96 -14.32 4.95 -17.45
C LEU A 96 -14.17 3.42 -17.51
N VAL A 97 -13.62 2.87 -16.45
CA VAL A 97 -13.51 1.41 -16.23
C VAL A 97 -14.27 1.02 -14.97
N THR A 98 -14.88 -0.17 -14.98
CA THR A 98 -15.54 -0.72 -13.80
C THR A 98 -14.51 -1.12 -12.75
N SER A 99 -14.88 -1.11 -11.47
CA SER A 99 -13.97 -1.48 -10.38
C SER A 99 -13.40 -2.89 -10.53
N THR A 100 -14.15 -3.81 -11.14
CA THR A 100 -13.70 -5.19 -11.42
C THR A 100 -12.54 -5.22 -12.40
N ILE A 101 -12.61 -4.40 -13.46
CA ILE A 101 -11.55 -4.28 -14.47
C ILE A 101 -10.32 -3.59 -13.88
N VAL A 102 -10.52 -2.54 -13.08
CA VAL A 102 -9.44 -1.88 -12.33
C VAL A 102 -8.69 -2.91 -11.48
N LEU A 103 -9.42 -3.76 -10.75
CA LEU A 103 -8.85 -4.79 -9.90
C LEU A 103 -8.03 -5.83 -10.70
N GLU A 104 -8.58 -6.30 -11.81
CA GLU A 104 -7.88 -7.23 -12.70
C GLU A 104 -6.57 -6.63 -13.23
N HIS A 105 -6.61 -5.37 -13.70
CA HIS A 105 -5.42 -4.68 -14.19
C HIS A 105 -4.36 -4.50 -13.10
N CYS A 106 -4.76 -4.15 -11.88
CA CYS A 106 -3.84 -4.02 -10.75
C CYS A 106 -3.14 -5.35 -10.43
N ARG A 107 -3.88 -6.46 -10.41
CA ARG A 107 -3.31 -7.81 -10.20
C ARG A 107 -2.29 -8.16 -11.28
N ARG A 108 -2.66 -8.01 -12.55
CA ARG A 108 -1.78 -8.33 -13.69
C ARG A 108 -0.54 -7.45 -13.70
N LEU A 109 -0.69 -6.18 -13.38
CA LEU A 109 0.43 -5.24 -13.28
C LEU A 109 1.38 -5.63 -12.14
N ALA A 110 0.85 -5.94 -10.96
CA ALA A 110 1.66 -6.36 -9.82
C ALA A 110 2.47 -7.62 -10.16
N VAL A 111 1.84 -8.66 -10.74
CA VAL A 111 2.54 -9.88 -11.20
C VAL A 111 3.64 -9.54 -12.21
N THR A 112 3.32 -8.70 -13.21
CA THR A 112 4.29 -8.33 -14.24
C THR A 112 5.50 -7.58 -13.66
N ILE A 113 5.27 -6.67 -12.72
CA ILE A 113 6.34 -5.95 -12.03
C ILE A 113 7.22 -6.94 -11.26
N THR A 114 6.59 -7.83 -10.49
CA THR A 114 7.28 -8.87 -9.71
C THR A 114 8.15 -9.77 -10.59
N ASP A 115 7.61 -10.24 -11.71
CA ASP A 115 8.33 -11.06 -12.68
C ASP A 115 9.53 -10.33 -13.30
N LEU A 116 9.38 -9.03 -13.58
CA LEU A 116 10.44 -8.20 -14.17
C LEU A 116 11.54 -7.82 -13.16
N THR A 117 11.18 -7.55 -11.91
CA THR A 117 12.15 -7.18 -10.87
C THR A 117 12.84 -8.38 -10.25
N GLY A 118 12.33 -9.60 -10.49
CA GLY A 118 12.83 -10.82 -9.87
C GLY A 118 12.55 -10.89 -8.36
N CYS A 119 11.66 -10.05 -7.86
CA CYS A 119 11.18 -10.16 -6.49
C CYS A 119 10.30 -11.41 -6.40
N ILE A 120 10.53 -12.26 -5.40
CA ILE A 120 9.69 -13.45 -5.17
C ILE A 120 8.43 -12.98 -4.44
N GLY A 121 7.24 -13.24 -4.98
CA GLY A 121 5.94 -13.03 -4.31
C GLY A 121 4.71 -13.19 -5.20
N ASN A 122 3.58 -13.60 -4.61
CA ASN A 122 2.33 -13.84 -5.33
C ASN A 122 1.29 -12.79 -4.92
N PRO A 123 1.15 -11.68 -5.67
CA PRO A 123 0.31 -10.53 -5.28
C PRO A 123 -1.21 -10.81 -5.38
N ILE A 124 -1.59 -12.03 -5.78
CA ILE A 124 -2.99 -12.43 -6.00
C ILE A 124 -3.76 -12.56 -4.67
N ASP A 125 -3.10 -12.85 -3.55
CA ASP A 125 -3.76 -13.10 -2.26
C ASP A 125 -4.23 -11.83 -1.53
N LEU A 126 -4.01 -10.66 -2.11
CA LEU A 126 -4.28 -9.38 -1.45
C LEU A 126 -5.59 -8.69 -1.86
N LEU A 127 -6.32 -9.25 -2.84
CA LEU A 127 -7.45 -8.60 -3.50
C LEU A 127 -8.67 -9.49 -3.58
#